data_AF-A0AAP5HAW8-F1
#
_entry.id   AF-A0AAP5HAW8-F1
#
_cell.length_a   1.000
_cell.length_b   1.000
_cell.length_c   1.000
_cell.angle_alpha   90.00
_cell.angle_beta   90.00
_cell.angle_gamma   90.00
#
_symmetry.space_group_name_H-M   'P 1'
#
loop_
_entity.id
_entity.type
_entity.pdbx_description
1 polymer ?
#
loop_
_entity_poly.entity_id
_entity_poly.type
_entity_poly.pdbx_seq_one_letter_code
_entity_poly.pdbx_strand_id
1 'polypeptide(L)'
;MDINQEQIDDLVHNPAESLNIEIKRWIGLTDPEHQAKIVKGCLALRNRNGGSFVVGFDDKTLQPDTSGAPANPRDDFHVDNVQGLISRYSHELFEVGVAFSSRDGVEYPVIVVPPGVRVPVAAKRGLPDSSGSKQLLKKGDVYFRTLSSNGTPSTSVAQPEDWREILDICFDNREADIGRFFRRHLSGADRTALIEALQSFGVAGFVTQPPSASLREKAMAFLETGETSFRTALAKRSLDPASAAIVDALSWQIALVVQPELNLREPDADFLREVLASNPRYTGWPVWLDSRGSGNIENQPVRTEDAWQALIAAPGGSSRHLDFWRFEPTRFYLRRVLQDDVSGQVPPGTALDPILVILRVAEAIAVGLGIVRTLAADDTSERSLGFAFKWTKLANRELSPWANPMVMMMGSSRSHVDEITTFVEVPSDAPFNALAPYVSEATRRLFAIFDGEKVPDNVVEQWTQKLLNRQL
;
A
#
# COMPACT_ATOMS: atom_id res chain seq x y z
N MET A 1 6.28 -19.25 -5.23
CA MET A 1 5.99 -17.82 -5.00
C MET A 1 7.26 -17.10 -4.51
N ASP A 2 7.62 -15.94 -5.05
CA ASP A 2 8.71 -15.10 -4.50
C ASP A 2 8.15 -14.25 -3.35
N ILE A 3 8.71 -14.41 -2.14
CA ILE A 3 8.29 -13.64 -0.96
C ILE A 3 9.41 -12.67 -0.58
N ASN A 4 9.09 -11.39 -0.46
CA ASN A 4 10.02 -10.38 -0.03
C ASN A 4 10.19 -10.40 1.49
N GLN A 5 11.31 -10.94 1.98
CA GLN A 5 11.56 -11.12 3.41
C GLN A 5 11.59 -9.80 4.19
N GLU A 6 12.12 -8.72 3.61
CA GLU A 6 12.18 -7.40 4.29
C GLU A 6 10.76 -6.88 4.59
N GLN A 7 9.81 -7.08 3.66
CA GLN A 7 8.41 -6.71 3.89
C GLN A 7 7.77 -7.53 5.01
N ILE A 8 8.13 -8.81 5.13
CA ILE A 8 7.64 -9.69 6.20
C ILE A 8 8.23 -9.26 7.55
N ASP A 9 9.52 -8.92 7.57
CA ASP A 9 10.19 -8.43 8.77
C ASP A 9 9.57 -7.11 9.25
N ASP A 10 9.37 -6.14 8.37
CA ASP A 10 8.71 -4.88 8.69
C ASP A 10 7.28 -5.09 9.20
N LEU A 11 6.53 -6.02 8.62
CA LEU A 11 5.15 -6.33 9.02
C LEU A 11 5.10 -6.96 10.42
N VAL A 12 6.04 -7.81 10.78
CA VAL A 12 6.13 -8.46 12.10
C VAL A 12 6.64 -7.47 13.17
N HIS A 13 7.53 -6.56 12.81
CA HIS A 13 8.01 -5.51 13.72
C HIS A 13 6.98 -4.38 13.91
N ASN A 14 6.23 -4.05 12.87
CA ASN A 14 5.19 -3.01 12.87
C ASN A 14 3.85 -3.57 12.35
N PRO A 15 3.22 -4.47 13.13
CA PRO A 15 1.93 -5.05 12.77
C PRO A 15 0.84 -3.97 12.80
N ALA A 16 -0.03 -3.99 11.80
CA ALA A 16 -1.23 -3.16 11.75
C ALA A 16 -2.29 -3.87 10.91
N GLU A 17 -3.52 -3.91 11.43
CA GLU A 17 -4.64 -4.51 10.72
C GLU A 17 -5.13 -3.59 9.61
N SER A 18 -5.39 -4.16 8.44
CA SER A 18 -5.92 -3.44 7.28
C SER A 18 -6.85 -4.35 6.48
N LEU A 19 -7.46 -3.81 5.43
CA LEU A 19 -8.25 -4.61 4.51
C LEU A 19 -7.42 -5.69 3.80
N ASN A 20 -6.10 -5.55 3.71
CA ASN A 20 -5.20 -6.54 3.12
C ASN A 20 -4.29 -7.25 4.14
N ILE A 21 -4.46 -7.01 5.44
CA ILE A 21 -3.71 -7.70 6.51
C ILE A 21 -4.69 -8.20 7.58
N GLU A 22 -4.72 -9.52 7.77
CA GLU A 22 -5.46 -10.18 8.85
C GLU A 22 -4.50 -10.57 9.96
N ILE A 23 -4.83 -10.24 11.21
CA ILE A 23 -4.02 -10.58 12.38
C ILE A 23 -4.82 -11.50 13.29
N LYS A 24 -4.16 -12.55 13.78
CA LYS A 24 -4.70 -13.44 14.80
C LYS A 24 -3.64 -13.82 15.82
N ARG A 25 -4.09 -14.08 17.04
CA ARG A 25 -3.32 -14.79 18.06
C ARG A 25 -2.95 -16.20 17.56
N TRP A 26 -2.16 -16.92 18.33
CA TRP A 26 -1.80 -18.28 17.98
C TRP A 26 -3.04 -19.16 17.79
N ILE A 27 -3.11 -19.77 16.61
CA ILE A 27 -4.17 -20.67 16.17
C ILE A 27 -3.52 -21.86 15.46
N GLY A 28 -4.14 -23.03 15.49
CA GLY A 28 -3.56 -24.26 14.93
C GLY A 28 -4.20 -24.70 13.62
N LEU A 29 -3.52 -25.57 12.86
CA LEU A 29 -4.05 -26.12 11.60
C LEU A 29 -4.97 -27.33 11.80
N THR A 30 -5.17 -27.81 13.02
CA THR A 30 -5.89 -29.07 13.32
C THR A 30 -7.27 -28.87 13.93
N ASP A 31 -7.45 -27.83 14.74
CA ASP A 31 -8.73 -27.51 15.38
C ASP A 31 -9.72 -26.88 14.37
N PRO A 32 -10.99 -27.32 14.30
CA PRO A 32 -11.97 -26.81 13.33
C PRO A 32 -12.23 -25.30 13.43
N GLU A 33 -12.26 -24.71 14.63
CA GLU A 33 -12.47 -23.27 14.83
C GLU A 33 -11.27 -22.47 14.29
N HIS A 34 -10.06 -22.97 14.55
CA HIS A 34 -8.83 -22.38 14.02
C HIS A 34 -8.74 -22.52 12.49
N GLN A 35 -9.00 -23.72 11.95
CA GLN A 35 -9.06 -23.97 10.52
C GLN A 35 -10.04 -23.01 9.82
N ALA A 36 -11.24 -22.84 10.38
CA ALA A 36 -12.24 -21.94 9.82
C ALA A 36 -11.73 -20.48 9.77
N LYS A 37 -11.05 -19.98 10.81
CA LYS A 37 -10.48 -18.63 10.82
C LYS A 37 -9.43 -18.44 9.73
N ILE A 38 -8.49 -19.39 9.62
CA ILE A 38 -7.41 -19.35 8.61
C ILE A 38 -8.00 -19.37 7.20
N VAL A 39 -8.91 -20.31 6.93
CA VAL A 39 -9.56 -20.45 5.62
C VAL A 39 -10.33 -19.18 5.27
N LYS A 40 -11.20 -18.68 6.16
CA LYS A 40 -11.96 -17.44 5.91
C LYS A 40 -11.04 -16.27 5.60
N GLY A 41 -10.02 -16.06 6.43
CA GLY A 41 -9.08 -14.96 6.23
C GLY A 41 -8.35 -15.07 4.90
N CYS A 42 -7.87 -16.26 4.52
CA CYS A 42 -7.16 -16.46 3.25
C CYS A 42 -8.09 -16.28 2.04
N LEU A 43 -9.33 -16.77 2.08
CA LEU A 43 -10.31 -16.55 1.02
C LEU A 43 -10.69 -15.06 0.90
N ALA A 44 -10.89 -14.39 2.04
CA ALA A 44 -11.20 -12.98 2.10
C ALA A 44 -10.06 -12.10 1.56
N LEU A 45 -8.82 -12.39 1.96
CA LEU A 45 -7.63 -11.74 1.42
C LEU A 45 -7.51 -11.97 -0.09
N ARG A 46 -7.75 -13.20 -0.57
CA ARG A 46 -7.73 -13.51 -1.99
C ARG A 46 -8.76 -12.68 -2.77
N ASN A 47 -9.98 -12.57 -2.25
CA ASN A 47 -11.04 -11.73 -2.83
C ASN A 47 -10.73 -10.23 -2.73
N ARG A 48 -9.92 -9.82 -1.75
CA ARG A 48 -9.35 -8.46 -1.61
C ARG A 48 -8.06 -8.25 -2.42
N ASN A 49 -7.84 -9.06 -3.45
CA ASN A 49 -6.66 -9.02 -4.30
C ASN A 49 -5.33 -9.31 -3.58
N GLY A 50 -5.32 -10.26 -2.67
CA GLY A 50 -4.12 -10.71 -1.95
C GLY A 50 -3.83 -9.91 -0.68
N GLY A 51 -2.74 -10.27 0.00
CA GLY A 51 -2.34 -9.69 1.28
C GLY A 51 -1.69 -10.70 2.21
N SER A 52 -1.66 -10.40 3.51
CA SER A 52 -0.94 -11.21 4.50
C SER A 52 -1.85 -11.61 5.67
N PHE A 53 -1.75 -12.86 6.10
CA PHE A 53 -2.35 -13.35 7.34
C PHE A 53 -1.23 -13.59 8.34
N VAL A 54 -1.18 -12.79 9.41
CA VAL A 54 -0.15 -12.82 10.45
C VAL A 54 -0.69 -13.57 11.66
N VAL A 55 0.09 -14.55 12.15
CA VAL A 55 -0.28 -15.38 13.31
C VAL A 55 0.65 -15.08 14.49
N GLY A 56 0.09 -15.08 15.69
CA GLY A 56 0.82 -14.94 16.95
C GLY A 56 0.82 -13.54 17.54
N PHE A 57 -0.09 -12.68 17.10
CA PHE A 57 -0.26 -11.31 17.61
C PHE A 57 -1.68 -11.10 18.11
N ASP A 58 -1.82 -10.34 19.19
CA ASP A 58 -3.12 -9.90 19.66
C ASP A 58 -3.73 -8.87 18.71
N ASP A 59 -4.99 -9.09 18.30
CA ASP A 59 -5.66 -8.28 17.29
C ASP A 59 -6.03 -6.86 17.78
N LYS A 60 -6.07 -6.64 19.10
CA LYS A 60 -6.40 -5.33 19.68
C LYS A 60 -5.17 -4.50 19.99
N THR A 61 -4.18 -5.13 20.63
CA THR A 61 -2.96 -4.45 21.11
C THR A 61 -1.83 -4.49 20.08
N LEU A 62 -1.94 -5.37 19.08
CA LEU A 62 -0.92 -5.60 18.06
C LEU A 62 0.44 -6.02 18.66
N GLN A 63 0.42 -6.51 19.90
CA GLN A 63 1.59 -7.04 20.59
C GLN A 63 1.70 -8.55 20.38
N PRO A 64 2.91 -9.11 20.43
CA PRO A 64 3.11 -10.54 20.32
C PRO A 64 2.39 -11.30 21.45
N ASP A 65 1.68 -12.37 21.10
CA ASP A 65 1.10 -13.31 22.06
C ASP A 65 2.19 -14.30 22.51
N THR A 66 2.78 -14.04 23.66
CA THR A 66 3.85 -14.86 24.24
C THR A 66 3.35 -16.13 24.92
N SER A 67 2.03 -16.25 25.16
CA SER A 67 1.44 -17.36 25.91
C SER A 67 1.04 -18.55 25.04
N GLY A 68 0.74 -18.29 23.76
CA GLY A 68 0.22 -19.30 22.83
C GLY A 68 1.23 -19.87 21.83
N ALA A 69 2.51 -19.48 21.91
CA ALA A 69 3.49 -19.83 20.89
C ALA A 69 3.76 -21.35 20.83
N PRO A 70 3.67 -21.98 19.65
CA PRO A 70 4.00 -23.39 19.49
C PRO A 70 5.50 -23.62 19.66
N ALA A 71 5.87 -24.86 20.02
CA ALA A 71 7.27 -25.23 20.22
C ALA A 71 8.09 -25.16 18.91
N ASN A 72 7.46 -25.44 17.76
CA ASN A 72 8.08 -25.29 16.45
C ASN A 72 7.09 -24.67 15.44
N PRO A 73 7.03 -23.32 15.36
CA PRO A 73 6.14 -22.64 14.41
C PRO A 73 6.37 -23.05 12.95
N ARG A 74 7.60 -23.40 12.56
CA ARG A 74 7.94 -23.76 11.17
C ARG A 74 7.34 -25.09 10.74
N ASP A 75 7.36 -26.08 11.62
CA ASP A 75 6.75 -27.38 11.34
C ASP A 75 5.21 -27.27 11.35
N ASP A 76 4.66 -26.56 12.35
CA ASP A 76 3.23 -26.38 12.52
C ASP A 76 2.59 -25.61 11.35
N PHE A 77 3.31 -24.63 10.79
CA PHE A 77 2.87 -23.81 9.65
C PHE A 77 3.61 -24.11 8.36
N HIS A 78 4.11 -25.33 8.19
CA HIS A 78 4.76 -25.72 6.93
C HIS A 78 3.84 -25.43 5.72
N VAL A 79 4.41 -24.89 4.65
CA VAL A 79 3.64 -24.38 3.48
C VAL A 79 2.68 -25.42 2.91
N ASP A 80 3.08 -26.70 2.86
CA ASP A 80 2.23 -27.79 2.36
C ASP A 80 1.00 -28.04 3.23
N ASN A 81 1.13 -27.90 4.56
CA ASN A 81 0.02 -28.07 5.50
C ASN A 81 -1.00 -26.94 5.33
N VAL A 82 -0.50 -25.70 5.25
CA VAL A 82 -1.33 -24.51 5.03
C VAL A 82 -2.01 -24.56 3.65
N GLN A 83 -1.25 -24.88 2.60
CA GLN A 83 -1.77 -25.04 1.24
C GLN A 83 -2.83 -26.15 1.18
N GLY A 84 -2.56 -27.31 1.79
CA GLY A 84 -3.49 -28.44 1.85
C GLY A 84 -4.79 -28.10 2.58
N LEU A 85 -4.72 -27.28 3.65
CA LEU A 85 -5.90 -26.75 4.34
C LEU A 85 -6.71 -25.83 3.42
N ILE A 86 -6.07 -24.83 2.81
CA ILE A 86 -6.78 -23.82 1.98
C ILE A 86 -7.38 -24.47 0.73
N SER A 87 -6.63 -25.29 0.00
CA SER A 87 -7.13 -26.01 -1.19
C SER A 87 -8.29 -26.95 -0.90
N ARG A 88 -8.41 -27.45 0.33
CA ARG A 88 -9.55 -28.29 0.75
C ARG A 88 -10.86 -27.50 0.70
N TYR A 89 -10.83 -26.22 1.06
CA TYR A 89 -12.02 -25.37 1.22
C TYR A 89 -12.17 -24.29 0.15
N SER A 90 -11.19 -24.08 -0.72
CA SER A 90 -11.27 -23.10 -1.81
C SER A 90 -11.92 -23.68 -3.07
N HIS A 91 -12.92 -23.01 -3.66
CA HIS A 91 -13.49 -23.44 -4.95
C HIS A 91 -12.50 -23.20 -6.09
N GLU A 92 -11.98 -21.97 -6.19
CA GLU A 92 -10.88 -21.64 -7.09
C GLU A 92 -9.55 -21.82 -6.37
N LEU A 93 -8.65 -22.63 -6.93
CA LEU A 93 -7.36 -22.88 -6.32
C LEU A 93 -6.40 -21.71 -6.53
N PHE A 94 -5.59 -21.43 -5.51
CA PHE A 94 -4.48 -20.49 -5.57
C PHE A 94 -3.34 -20.99 -4.68
N GLU A 95 -2.11 -20.65 -5.05
CA GLU A 95 -0.89 -20.98 -4.30
C GLU A 95 -0.71 -19.94 -3.19
N VAL A 96 -0.53 -20.38 -1.94
CA VAL A 96 -0.11 -19.50 -0.83
C VAL A 96 1.36 -19.66 -0.54
N GLY A 97 2.00 -18.59 -0.08
CA GLY A 97 3.32 -18.62 0.52
C GLY A 97 3.23 -18.69 2.04
N VAL A 98 4.27 -19.20 2.70
CA VAL A 98 4.48 -19.01 4.14
C VAL A 98 5.90 -18.51 4.36
N ALA A 99 6.03 -17.36 5.00
CA ALA A 99 7.30 -16.81 5.45
C ALA A 99 7.31 -16.69 6.97
N PHE A 100 8.50 -16.52 7.53
CA PHE A 100 8.72 -16.42 8.96
C PHE A 100 9.60 -15.22 9.23
N SER A 101 9.25 -14.44 10.25
CA SER A 101 10.11 -13.39 10.78
C SER A 101 10.21 -13.52 12.29
N SER A 102 11.37 -13.13 12.84
CA SER A 102 11.61 -13.21 14.28
C SER A 102 11.42 -11.85 14.94
N ARG A 103 10.75 -11.86 16.10
CA ARG A 103 10.63 -10.71 16.99
C ARG A 103 10.74 -11.20 18.42
N ASP A 104 11.59 -10.55 19.21
CA ASP A 104 11.84 -10.92 20.61
C ASP A 104 12.23 -12.40 20.83
N GLY A 105 12.93 -12.98 19.85
CA GLY A 105 13.41 -14.37 19.89
C GLY A 105 12.37 -15.44 19.55
N VAL A 106 11.15 -15.06 19.18
CA VAL A 106 10.08 -15.95 18.72
C VAL A 106 9.91 -15.79 17.21
N GLU A 107 9.69 -16.88 16.48
CA GLU A 107 9.36 -16.86 15.05
C GLU A 107 7.85 -16.81 14.83
N TYR A 108 7.39 -15.89 13.99
CA TYR A 108 5.98 -15.68 13.67
C TYR A 108 5.71 -16.05 12.20
N PRO A 109 4.75 -16.95 11.91
CA PRO A 109 4.38 -17.28 10.55
C PRO A 109 3.50 -16.19 9.94
N VAL A 110 3.80 -15.87 8.69
CA VAL A 110 3.00 -15.00 7.83
C VAL A 110 2.60 -15.76 6.58
N ILE A 111 1.29 -16.01 6.43
CA ILE A 111 0.73 -16.64 5.24
C ILE A 111 0.52 -15.55 4.20
N VAL A 112 1.20 -15.66 3.06
CA VAL A 112 1.15 -14.70 1.96
C VAL A 112 0.12 -15.18 0.93
N VAL A 113 -0.93 -14.40 0.74
CA VAL A 113 -2.01 -14.68 -0.20
C VAL A 113 -1.77 -13.86 -1.47
N PRO A 114 -1.69 -14.49 -2.66
CA PRO A 114 -1.32 -13.79 -3.88
C PRO A 114 -2.46 -12.88 -4.40
N PRO A 115 -2.12 -11.83 -5.18
CA PRO A 115 -3.08 -11.05 -5.95
C PRO A 115 -3.47 -11.73 -7.28
N GLY A 116 -4.36 -11.11 -8.03
CA GLY A 116 -4.79 -11.56 -9.36
C GLY A 116 -6.04 -12.43 -9.33
N VAL A 117 -6.95 -12.18 -8.40
CA VAL A 117 -8.28 -12.84 -8.38
C VAL A 117 -9.10 -12.37 -9.59
N ARG A 118 -9.64 -13.30 -10.37
CA ARG A 118 -10.44 -13.00 -11.58
C ARG A 118 -11.90 -13.43 -11.46
N VAL A 119 -12.19 -14.26 -10.47
CA VAL A 119 -13.52 -14.75 -10.12
C VAL A 119 -13.54 -14.81 -8.60
N PRO A 120 -14.61 -14.36 -7.93
CA PRO A 120 -14.70 -14.44 -6.49
C PRO A 120 -14.54 -15.89 -6.01
N VAL A 121 -13.68 -16.08 -5.03
CA VAL A 121 -13.37 -17.37 -4.47
C VAL A 121 -14.36 -17.69 -3.35
N ALA A 122 -15.26 -18.64 -3.64
CA ALA A 122 -16.22 -19.15 -2.67
C ALA A 122 -15.68 -20.36 -1.90
N ALA A 123 -16.28 -20.63 -0.74
CA ALA A 123 -16.03 -21.84 0.02
C ALA A 123 -16.59 -23.08 -0.71
N LYS A 124 -15.71 -24.03 -1.02
CA LYS A 124 -16.02 -25.28 -1.73
C LYS A 124 -16.92 -26.24 -0.95
N ARG A 125 -16.78 -26.24 0.38
CA ARG A 125 -17.50 -27.15 1.28
C ARG A 125 -17.70 -26.51 2.66
N GLY A 126 -18.63 -27.05 3.44
CA GLY A 126 -18.82 -26.65 4.83
C GLY A 126 -17.77 -27.23 5.78
N LEU A 127 -17.66 -26.64 6.97
CA LEU A 127 -16.87 -27.12 8.10
C LEU A 127 -17.71 -26.96 9.36
N PRO A 128 -18.20 -28.05 9.97
CA PRO A 128 -18.84 -27.97 11.28
C PRO A 128 -17.81 -27.66 12.38
N ASP A 129 -18.29 -27.11 13.49
CA ASP A 129 -17.53 -27.03 14.73
C ASP A 129 -17.31 -28.42 15.34
N SER A 130 -16.51 -28.50 16.39
CA SER A 130 -16.18 -29.77 17.06
C SER A 130 -17.41 -30.50 17.62
N SER A 131 -18.50 -29.79 17.92
CA SER A 131 -19.76 -30.38 18.37
C SER A 131 -20.69 -30.84 17.23
N GLY A 132 -20.45 -30.39 15.99
CA GLY A 132 -21.32 -30.63 14.85
C GLY A 132 -22.58 -29.75 14.81
N SER A 133 -22.79 -28.89 15.81
CA SER A 133 -24.01 -28.09 15.96
C SER A 133 -24.02 -26.83 15.10
N LYS A 134 -22.85 -26.31 14.73
CA LYS A 134 -22.71 -25.05 14.00
C LYS A 134 -21.80 -25.24 12.80
N GLN A 135 -22.24 -24.71 11.65
CA GLN A 135 -21.37 -24.60 10.48
C GLN A 135 -20.46 -23.37 10.64
N LEU A 136 -19.16 -23.60 10.78
CA LEU A 136 -18.12 -22.58 10.83
C LEU A 136 -17.81 -22.05 9.44
N LEU A 137 -17.82 -22.91 8.42
CA LEU A 137 -17.82 -22.56 6.99
C LEU A 137 -19.09 -23.11 6.35
N LYS A 138 -19.67 -22.39 5.40
CA LYS A 138 -20.78 -22.88 4.58
C LYS A 138 -20.38 -22.92 3.11
N LYS A 139 -20.78 -23.98 2.42
CA LYS A 139 -20.53 -24.12 0.99
C LYS A 139 -21.20 -22.97 0.23
N GLY A 140 -20.44 -22.33 -0.66
CA GLY A 140 -20.89 -21.24 -1.51
C GLY A 140 -20.68 -19.84 -0.91
N ASP A 141 -20.38 -19.72 0.40
CA ASP A 141 -20.07 -18.42 1.00
C ASP A 141 -18.82 -17.82 0.34
N VAL A 142 -18.93 -16.56 -0.07
CA VAL A 142 -17.79 -15.72 -0.44
C VAL A 142 -17.42 -14.89 0.77
N TYR A 143 -16.18 -15.02 1.23
CA TYR A 143 -15.66 -14.19 2.32
C TYR A 143 -14.95 -12.97 1.77
N PHE A 144 -15.05 -11.84 2.45
CA PHE A 144 -14.42 -10.60 2.04
C PHE A 144 -13.90 -9.82 3.27
N ARG A 145 -12.82 -9.06 3.07
CA ARG A 145 -12.34 -8.11 4.08
C ARG A 145 -13.00 -6.76 3.82
N THR A 146 -13.74 -6.26 4.79
CA THR A 146 -14.57 -5.06 4.63
C THR A 146 -14.64 -4.23 5.91
N LEU A 147 -15.02 -2.96 5.76
CA LEU A 147 -15.33 -2.05 6.88
C LEU A 147 -16.83 -1.95 7.15
N SER A 148 -17.69 -2.37 6.20
CA SER A 148 -19.15 -2.25 6.27
C SER A 148 -19.76 -3.01 7.44
N SER A 149 -19.05 -4.01 7.99
CA SER A 149 -19.54 -4.83 9.11
C SER A 149 -19.67 -4.07 10.43
N ASN A 150 -18.70 -3.22 10.76
CA ASN A 150 -18.57 -2.60 12.09
C ASN A 150 -17.55 -1.43 12.12
N GLY A 151 -17.18 -0.88 10.97
CA GLY A 151 -16.20 0.20 10.84
C GLY A 151 -14.74 -0.21 11.07
N THR A 152 -14.45 -1.48 11.38
CA THR A 152 -13.09 -2.02 11.52
C THR A 152 -12.82 -3.05 10.42
N PRO A 153 -11.57 -3.22 9.94
CA PRO A 153 -11.24 -4.33 9.05
C PRO A 153 -11.73 -5.65 9.65
N SER A 154 -12.60 -6.35 8.94
CA SER A 154 -13.07 -7.63 9.41
C SER A 154 -13.28 -8.60 8.27
N THR A 155 -13.16 -9.88 8.57
CA THR A 155 -13.51 -10.96 7.64
C THR A 155 -14.96 -11.38 7.86
N SER A 156 -15.82 -11.12 6.89
CA SER A 156 -17.25 -11.47 6.93
C SER A 156 -17.66 -12.22 5.66
N VAL A 157 -18.86 -12.78 5.66
CA VAL A 157 -19.51 -13.21 4.40
C VAL A 157 -19.87 -11.94 3.64
N ALA A 158 -19.54 -11.88 2.36
CA ALA A 158 -19.80 -10.73 1.50
C ALA A 158 -21.28 -10.34 1.53
N GLN A 159 -21.54 -9.08 1.86
CA GLN A 159 -22.86 -8.46 1.87
C GLN A 159 -23.15 -7.81 0.50
N PRO A 160 -24.43 -7.46 0.18
CA PRO A 160 -24.80 -6.81 -1.08
C PRO A 160 -23.90 -5.63 -1.47
N GLU A 161 -23.52 -4.80 -0.50
CA GLU A 161 -22.66 -3.64 -0.65
C GLU A 161 -21.21 -3.97 -1.06
N ASP A 162 -20.69 -5.13 -0.65
CA ASP A 162 -19.32 -5.56 -0.94
C ASP A 162 -19.16 -6.04 -2.40
N TRP A 163 -20.25 -6.48 -3.05
CA TRP A 163 -20.19 -7.13 -4.35
C TRP A 163 -19.68 -6.22 -5.47
N ARG A 164 -19.97 -4.91 -5.40
CA ARG A 164 -19.45 -3.96 -6.39
C ARG A 164 -17.92 -3.98 -6.37
N GLU A 165 -17.31 -3.80 -5.20
CA GLU A 165 -15.86 -3.77 -5.05
C GLU A 165 -15.20 -5.12 -5.39
N ILE A 166 -15.81 -6.24 -4.99
CA ILE A 166 -15.35 -7.59 -5.35
C ILE A 166 -15.30 -7.77 -6.88
N LEU A 167 -16.33 -7.31 -7.58
CA LEU A 167 -16.43 -7.42 -9.03
C LEU A 167 -15.43 -6.49 -9.73
N ASP A 168 -15.29 -5.24 -9.26
CA ASP A 168 -14.32 -4.28 -9.79
C ASP A 168 -12.89 -4.83 -9.71
N ILE A 169 -12.51 -5.41 -8.56
CA ILE A 169 -11.22 -6.09 -8.40
C ILE A 169 -11.05 -7.23 -9.42
N CYS A 170 -12.09 -8.03 -9.65
CA CYS A 170 -12.04 -9.12 -10.62
C CYS A 170 -11.92 -8.62 -12.06
N PHE A 171 -12.61 -7.53 -12.41
CA PHE A 171 -12.55 -6.90 -13.72
C PHE A 171 -11.18 -6.28 -13.97
N ASP A 172 -10.67 -5.48 -13.04
CA ASP A 172 -9.33 -4.88 -13.12
C ASP A 172 -8.24 -5.93 -13.37
N ASN A 173 -8.32 -7.08 -12.68
CA ASN A 173 -7.37 -8.17 -12.86
C ASN A 173 -7.51 -8.89 -14.22
N ARG A 174 -8.73 -8.98 -14.78
CA ARG A 174 -8.95 -9.53 -16.13
C ARG A 174 -8.46 -8.56 -17.20
N GLU A 175 -8.77 -7.28 -17.06
CA GLU A 175 -8.34 -6.23 -17.98
C GLU A 175 -6.82 -6.10 -18.03
N ALA A 176 -6.15 -6.18 -16.88
CA ALA A 176 -4.69 -6.16 -16.82
C ALA A 176 -4.08 -7.27 -17.67
N ASP A 177 -4.73 -8.43 -17.75
CA ASP A 177 -4.28 -9.55 -18.57
C ASP A 177 -4.50 -9.31 -20.07
N ILE A 178 -5.66 -8.78 -20.43
CA ILE A 178 -6.00 -8.38 -21.80
C ILE A 178 -5.06 -7.27 -22.28
N GLY A 179 -4.80 -6.25 -21.46
CA GLY A 179 -3.87 -5.17 -21.77
C GLY A 179 -2.45 -5.66 -21.96
N ARG A 180 -1.96 -6.58 -21.12
CA ARG A 180 -0.66 -7.25 -21.32
C ARG A 180 -0.64 -8.07 -22.61
N PHE A 181 -1.72 -8.78 -22.90
CA PHE A 181 -1.87 -9.57 -24.13
C PHE A 181 -1.77 -8.69 -25.37
N PHE A 182 -2.55 -7.60 -25.45
CA PHE A 182 -2.50 -6.66 -26.57
C PHE A 182 -1.11 -6.04 -26.72
N ARG A 183 -0.48 -5.57 -25.64
CA ARG A 183 0.86 -4.98 -25.70
C ARG A 183 1.93 -5.97 -26.18
N ARG A 184 1.85 -7.23 -25.76
CA ARG A 184 2.80 -8.27 -26.19
C ARG A 184 2.68 -8.55 -27.70
N HIS A 185 1.46 -8.63 -28.22
CA HIS A 185 1.20 -9.04 -29.60
C HIS A 185 1.16 -7.87 -30.60
N LEU A 186 0.94 -6.64 -30.14
CA LEU A 186 0.86 -5.43 -30.98
C LEU A 186 2.12 -4.56 -30.89
N SER A 187 3.21 -5.09 -30.35
CA SER A 187 4.52 -4.42 -30.26
C SER A 187 5.15 -4.00 -31.60
N GLY A 188 4.51 -4.34 -32.73
CA GLY A 188 4.86 -3.86 -34.08
C GLY A 188 3.81 -2.97 -34.76
N ALA A 189 2.69 -2.64 -34.11
CA ALA A 189 1.65 -1.75 -34.65
C ALA A 189 1.79 -0.32 -34.10
N ASP A 190 1.37 0.66 -34.90
CA ASP A 190 1.41 2.07 -34.55
C ASP A 190 0.69 2.33 -33.21
N ARG A 191 1.41 2.89 -32.24
CA ARG A 191 0.91 3.18 -30.87
C ARG A 191 -0.38 4.00 -30.89
N THR A 192 -0.54 4.84 -31.92
CA THR A 192 -1.74 5.67 -32.12
C THR A 192 -2.98 4.81 -32.35
N ALA A 193 -2.89 3.78 -33.19
CA ALA A 193 -3.99 2.87 -33.49
C ALA A 193 -4.36 1.99 -32.28
N LEU A 194 -3.39 1.66 -31.41
CA LEU A 194 -3.65 0.92 -30.18
C LEU A 194 -4.42 1.79 -29.16
N ILE A 195 -4.05 3.06 -29.01
CA ILE A 195 -4.73 4.00 -28.13
C ILE A 195 -6.18 4.23 -28.62
N GLU A 196 -6.38 4.43 -29.92
CA GLU A 196 -7.72 4.56 -30.53
C GLU A 196 -8.56 3.28 -30.35
N ALA A 197 -7.94 2.10 -30.51
CA ALA A 197 -8.63 0.83 -30.27
C ALA A 197 -9.05 0.67 -28.80
N LEU A 198 -8.15 0.96 -27.83
CA LEU A 198 -8.47 0.88 -26.40
C LEU A 198 -9.56 1.87 -25.98
N GLN A 199 -9.55 3.08 -26.56
CA GLN A 199 -10.62 4.06 -26.39
C GLN A 199 -11.96 3.56 -26.95
N SER A 200 -11.95 2.86 -28.09
CA SER A 200 -13.18 2.29 -28.69
C SER A 200 -13.81 1.15 -27.87
N PHE A 201 -13.04 0.50 -27.00
CA PHE A 201 -13.53 -0.52 -26.05
C PHE A 201 -14.01 0.07 -24.71
N GLY A 202 -14.07 1.40 -24.58
CA GLY A 202 -14.53 2.04 -23.35
C GLY A 202 -13.51 2.05 -22.22
N VAL A 203 -12.22 1.78 -22.51
CA VAL A 203 -11.14 1.92 -21.52
C VAL A 203 -10.81 3.41 -21.37
N ALA A 204 -11.60 4.11 -20.56
CA ALA A 204 -11.58 5.57 -20.41
C ALA A 204 -10.31 6.16 -19.77
N GLY A 205 -9.35 5.34 -19.35
CA GLY A 205 -8.23 5.77 -18.50
C GLY A 205 -6.99 6.38 -19.20
N PHE A 206 -6.96 6.50 -20.53
CA PHE A 206 -5.74 6.92 -21.25
C PHE A 206 -5.65 8.42 -21.60
N VAL A 207 -6.66 9.22 -21.29
CA VAL A 207 -6.62 10.67 -21.53
C VAL A 207 -6.34 11.38 -20.22
N THR A 208 -5.08 11.76 -19.98
CA THR A 208 -4.71 12.70 -18.93
C THR A 208 -5.35 14.04 -19.27
N GLN A 209 -6.45 14.41 -18.61
CA GLN A 209 -6.99 15.76 -18.75
C GLN A 209 -5.99 16.77 -18.17
N PRO A 210 -5.83 17.96 -18.78
CA PRO A 210 -4.98 18.98 -18.21
C PRO A 210 -5.47 19.32 -16.79
N PRO A 211 -4.55 19.35 -15.80
CA PRO A 211 -4.88 19.64 -14.41
C PRO A 211 -5.79 20.83 -14.23
N SER A 212 -6.87 20.65 -13.46
CA SER A 212 -7.68 21.78 -13.04
C SER A 212 -6.81 22.76 -12.23
N ALA A 213 -6.74 24.01 -12.67
CA ALA A 213 -5.88 25.03 -12.06
C ALA A 213 -6.17 25.17 -10.56
N SER A 214 -7.44 25.05 -10.16
CA SER A 214 -7.88 25.10 -8.76
C SER A 214 -7.34 23.94 -7.91
N LEU A 215 -7.30 22.71 -8.44
CA LEU A 215 -6.87 21.55 -7.68
C LEU A 215 -5.35 21.54 -7.47
N ARG A 216 -4.61 21.97 -8.48
CA ARG A 216 -3.16 22.19 -8.40
C ARG A 216 -2.81 23.21 -7.32
N GLU A 217 -3.47 24.37 -7.32
CA GLU A 217 -3.25 25.42 -6.32
C GLU A 217 -3.57 24.94 -4.90
N LYS A 218 -4.70 24.23 -4.72
CA LYS A 218 -5.06 23.62 -3.43
C LYS A 218 -4.02 22.62 -2.93
N ALA A 219 -3.53 21.73 -3.81
CA ALA A 219 -2.51 20.74 -3.46
C ALA A 219 -1.19 21.39 -3.06
N MET A 220 -0.75 22.40 -3.82
CA MET A 220 0.48 23.16 -3.54
C MET A 220 0.39 23.92 -2.21
N ALA A 221 -0.73 24.60 -1.94
CA ALA A 221 -0.95 25.27 -0.66
C ALA A 221 -0.93 24.28 0.51
N PHE A 222 -1.43 23.06 0.31
CA PHE A 222 -1.45 22.06 1.35
C PHE A 222 -0.08 21.45 1.67
N LEU A 223 0.86 21.43 0.72
CA LEU A 223 2.26 21.08 1.01
C LEU A 223 2.87 22.05 2.04
N GLU A 224 2.64 23.35 1.88
CA GLU A 224 3.17 24.39 2.79
C GLU A 224 2.53 24.31 4.19
N THR A 225 1.22 24.04 4.25
CA THR A 225 0.52 23.74 5.53
C THR A 225 1.15 22.51 6.20
N GLY A 226 1.37 21.44 5.46
CA GLY A 226 1.95 20.20 5.97
C GLY A 226 3.39 20.37 6.50
N GLU A 227 4.24 21.11 5.78
CA GLU A 227 5.61 21.43 6.24
C GLU A 227 5.57 22.29 7.52
N THR A 228 4.67 23.26 7.61
CA THR A 228 4.49 24.08 8.81
C THR A 228 4.07 23.22 10.01
N SER A 229 3.12 22.30 9.81
CA SER A 229 2.70 21.35 10.85
C SER A 229 3.85 20.41 11.26
N PHE A 230 4.63 19.92 10.29
CA PHE A 230 5.81 19.10 10.56
C PHE A 230 6.82 19.82 11.45
N ARG A 231 7.21 21.06 11.08
CA ARG A 231 8.16 21.86 11.87
C ARG A 231 7.63 22.17 13.27
N THR A 232 6.32 22.39 13.40
CA THR A 232 5.67 22.60 14.70
C THR A 232 5.70 21.33 15.56
N ALA A 233 5.42 20.16 14.98
CA ALA A 233 5.49 18.88 15.69
C ALA A 233 6.93 18.54 16.10
N LEU A 234 7.89 18.77 15.20
CA LEU A 234 9.30 18.56 15.44
C LEU A 234 9.83 19.43 16.59
N ALA A 235 9.45 20.71 16.64
CA ALA A 235 9.87 21.63 17.71
C ALA A 235 9.38 21.21 19.11
N LYS A 236 8.31 20.40 19.18
CA LYS A 236 7.76 19.87 20.44
C LYS A 236 8.36 18.53 20.84
N ARG A 237 9.16 17.91 19.98
CA ARG A 237 9.66 16.53 20.18
C ARG A 237 11.17 16.53 20.39
N SER A 238 11.62 15.81 21.42
CA SER A 238 13.05 15.53 21.60
C SER A 238 13.41 14.28 20.80
N LEU A 239 14.09 14.47 19.67
CA LEU A 239 14.59 13.35 18.87
C LEU A 239 15.90 12.80 19.44
N ASP A 240 16.10 11.49 19.29
CA ASP A 240 17.41 10.89 19.49
C ASP A 240 18.42 11.42 18.44
N PRO A 241 19.74 11.34 18.71
CA PRO A 241 20.75 11.89 17.81
C PRO A 241 20.69 11.34 16.38
N ALA A 242 20.33 10.07 16.19
CA ALA A 242 20.28 9.45 14.87
C ALA A 242 19.09 9.96 14.05
N SER A 243 17.93 10.16 14.69
CA SER A 243 16.74 10.76 14.08
C SER A 243 16.93 12.26 13.83
N ALA A 244 17.58 12.98 14.76
CA ALA A 244 17.88 14.41 14.60
C ALA A 244 18.80 14.68 13.41
N ALA A 245 19.79 13.80 13.16
CA ALA A 245 20.74 13.94 12.07
C ALA A 245 20.13 13.84 10.66
N ILE A 246 18.92 13.29 10.52
CA ILE A 246 18.27 13.06 9.22
C ILE A 246 17.08 13.99 8.97
N VAL A 247 16.80 14.93 9.87
CA VAL A 247 15.66 15.88 9.72
C VAL A 247 15.71 16.63 8.39
N ASP A 248 16.89 17.12 8.01
CA ASP A 248 17.11 17.91 6.79
C ASP A 248 17.78 17.09 5.66
N ALA A 249 17.72 15.75 5.74
CA ALA A 249 18.15 14.86 4.66
C ALA A 249 17.20 14.97 3.43
N LEU A 250 17.55 14.28 2.34
CA LEU A 250 16.66 14.10 1.19
C LEU A 250 15.30 13.63 1.67
N SER A 251 14.29 14.40 1.32
CA SER A 251 12.92 14.10 1.67
C SER A 251 12.02 14.30 0.48
N TRP A 252 10.91 13.61 0.51
CA TRP A 252 9.78 13.88 -0.36
C TRP A 252 8.54 14.20 0.47
N GLN A 253 7.66 14.97 -0.12
CA GLN A 253 6.38 15.36 0.44
C GLN A 253 5.27 15.04 -0.54
N ILE A 254 4.09 14.73 -0.01
CA ILE A 254 2.88 14.45 -0.75
C ILE A 254 1.78 15.32 -0.18
N ALA A 255 1.05 16.01 -1.05
CA ALA A 255 -0.27 16.54 -0.73
C ALA A 255 -1.29 15.89 -1.66
N LEU A 256 -2.33 15.32 -1.08
CA LEU A 256 -3.51 14.80 -1.76
C LEU A 256 -4.72 15.67 -1.39
N VAL A 257 -5.39 16.19 -2.40
CA VAL A 257 -6.65 16.93 -2.31
C VAL A 257 -7.69 16.32 -3.25
N VAL A 258 -8.98 16.42 -2.91
CA VAL A 258 -10.06 15.79 -3.69
C VAL A 258 -11.06 16.85 -4.16
N GLN A 259 -11.53 16.74 -5.39
CA GLN A 259 -12.57 17.60 -5.96
C GLN A 259 -13.61 16.79 -6.76
N PRO A 260 -14.93 17.00 -6.54
CA PRO A 260 -15.51 17.78 -5.44
C PRO A 260 -15.09 17.23 -4.07
N GLU A 261 -15.13 18.11 -3.06
CA GLU A 261 -14.67 17.76 -1.72
C GLU A 261 -15.47 16.57 -1.15
N LEU A 262 -14.80 15.74 -0.35
CA LEU A 262 -15.48 14.68 0.40
C LEU A 262 -16.49 15.30 1.36
N ASN A 263 -17.54 14.53 1.68
CA ASN A 263 -18.52 14.98 2.66
C ASN A 263 -17.82 15.33 3.98
N LEU A 264 -18.02 16.56 4.42
CA LEU A 264 -17.41 17.08 5.64
C LEU A 264 -17.82 16.20 6.82
N ARG A 265 -16.81 15.63 7.47
CA ARG A 265 -16.93 14.82 8.67
C ARG A 265 -15.90 15.28 9.67
N GLU A 266 -16.19 15.08 10.96
CA GLU A 266 -15.23 15.36 12.01
C GLU A 266 -14.02 14.42 11.89
N PRO A 267 -12.78 14.89 12.12
CA PRO A 267 -11.60 14.04 12.22
C PRO A 267 -11.61 13.30 13.58
N ASP A 268 -12.59 12.42 13.77
CA ASP A 268 -12.73 11.59 14.97
C ASP A 268 -11.94 10.28 14.86
N ALA A 269 -12.13 9.37 15.81
CA ALA A 269 -11.43 8.08 15.81
C ALA A 269 -11.92 7.14 14.68
N ASP A 270 -13.16 7.30 14.23
CA ASP A 270 -13.76 6.51 13.16
C ASP A 270 -13.17 6.94 11.82
N PHE A 271 -13.07 8.26 11.59
CA PHE A 271 -12.34 8.86 10.48
C PHE A 271 -10.94 8.28 10.34
N LEU A 272 -10.15 8.34 11.43
CA LEU A 272 -8.75 7.90 11.40
C LEU A 272 -8.66 6.40 11.10
N ARG A 273 -9.54 5.60 11.72
CA ARG A 273 -9.55 4.15 11.55
C ARG A 273 -9.85 3.77 10.12
N GLU A 274 -10.84 4.38 9.48
CA GLU A 274 -11.19 4.10 8.09
C GLU A 274 -10.07 4.46 7.11
N VAL A 275 -9.44 5.63 7.30
CA VAL A 275 -8.31 6.09 6.47
C VAL A 275 -7.16 5.09 6.55
N LEU A 276 -6.73 4.73 7.76
CA LEU A 276 -5.60 3.83 7.96
C LEU A 276 -5.91 2.39 7.53
N ALA A 277 -7.14 1.92 7.76
CA ALA A 277 -7.59 0.60 7.33
C ALA A 277 -7.63 0.41 5.81
N SER A 278 -7.83 1.51 5.07
CA SER A 278 -7.89 1.52 3.60
C SER A 278 -6.52 1.35 2.95
N ASN A 279 -5.43 1.52 3.71
CA ASN A 279 -4.07 1.37 3.20
C ASN A 279 -3.76 -0.12 2.92
N PRO A 280 -3.55 -0.53 1.66
CA PRO A 280 -3.30 -1.93 1.32
C PRO A 280 -1.93 -2.45 1.80
N ARG A 281 -1.02 -1.56 2.24
CA ARG A 281 0.36 -1.87 2.64
C ARG A 281 1.10 -2.65 1.54
N TYR A 282 1.43 -1.96 0.44
CA TYR A 282 2.17 -2.54 -0.69
C TYR A 282 3.66 -2.76 -0.41
N THR A 283 4.20 -2.05 0.58
CA THR A 283 5.59 -2.16 1.04
C THR A 283 5.66 -2.45 2.54
N GLY A 284 6.85 -2.83 3.05
CA GLY A 284 7.08 -3.05 4.48
C GLY A 284 6.86 -1.77 5.32
N TRP A 285 7.32 -0.63 4.79
CA TRP A 285 7.09 0.71 5.32
C TRP A 285 6.19 1.55 4.37
N PRO A 286 4.86 1.34 4.40
CA PRO A 286 3.93 1.98 3.47
C PRO A 286 3.84 3.49 3.67
N VAL A 287 3.54 4.25 2.62
CA VAL A 287 3.10 5.65 2.74
C VAL A 287 1.93 5.75 3.72
N TRP A 288 1.85 6.84 4.50
CA TRP A 288 0.79 7.03 5.50
C TRP A 288 0.67 5.84 6.49
N LEU A 289 1.80 5.50 7.11
CA LEU A 289 1.91 4.36 8.04
C LEU A 289 0.95 4.50 9.24
N ASP A 290 0.24 3.41 9.56
CA ASP A 290 -0.50 3.27 10.81
C ASP A 290 0.45 3.03 11.98
N SER A 291 0.66 4.07 12.79
CA SER A 291 1.50 4.01 13.98
C SER A 291 0.74 3.87 15.29
N ARG A 292 -0.58 3.59 15.26
CA ARG A 292 -1.40 3.45 16.49
C ARG A 292 -0.90 2.31 17.39
N GLY A 293 -0.41 1.23 16.79
CA GLY A 293 0.18 0.08 17.50
C GLY A 293 1.64 0.26 17.93
N SER A 294 2.24 1.44 17.70
CA SER A 294 3.64 1.68 18.05
C SER A 294 3.89 1.51 19.55
N GLY A 295 4.91 0.74 19.92
CA GLY A 295 5.39 0.62 21.30
C GLY A 295 6.00 1.92 21.84
N ASN A 296 6.45 2.82 20.96
CA ASN A 296 6.79 4.19 21.33
C ASN A 296 5.54 5.09 21.22
N ILE A 297 5.02 5.53 22.36
CA ILE A 297 3.84 6.39 22.46
C ILE A 297 3.99 7.72 21.71
N GLU A 298 5.22 8.25 21.58
CA GLU A 298 5.47 9.50 20.85
C GLU A 298 5.33 9.35 19.32
N ASN A 299 5.34 8.12 18.81
CA ASN A 299 5.08 7.85 17.39
C ASN A 299 3.58 7.68 17.11
N GLN A 300 2.74 7.56 18.13
CA GLN A 300 1.31 7.35 17.94
C GLN A 300 0.62 8.63 17.44
N PRO A 301 -0.48 8.52 16.68
CA PRO A 301 -1.21 9.66 16.19
C PRO A 301 -1.82 10.51 17.31
N VAL A 302 -1.84 11.83 17.10
CA VAL A 302 -2.51 12.79 17.97
C VAL A 302 -3.55 13.58 17.19
N ARG A 303 -4.70 13.84 17.82
CA ARG A 303 -5.77 14.66 17.26
C ARG A 303 -5.48 16.14 17.51
N THR A 304 -5.56 16.95 16.46
CA THR A 304 -5.63 18.43 16.53
C THR A 304 -7.08 18.88 16.38
N GLU A 305 -7.33 20.18 16.34
CA GLU A 305 -8.69 20.72 16.17
C GLU A 305 -9.36 20.22 14.88
N ASP A 306 -8.58 20.14 13.80
CA ASP A 306 -9.03 19.95 12.43
C ASP A 306 -8.44 18.71 11.73
N ALA A 307 -7.59 17.94 12.41
CA ALA A 307 -6.87 16.82 11.81
C ALA A 307 -6.43 15.76 12.80
N TRP A 308 -5.97 14.63 12.26
CA TRP A 308 -5.02 13.74 12.93
C TRP A 308 -3.63 13.94 12.35
N GLN A 309 -2.59 13.76 13.18
CA GLN A 309 -1.22 13.78 12.70
C GLN A 309 -0.32 12.85 13.51
N ALA A 310 0.76 12.36 12.91
CA ALA A 310 1.80 11.62 13.61
C ALA A 310 3.18 12.05 13.09
N LEU A 311 4.12 12.25 14.02
CA LEU A 311 5.55 12.30 13.74
C LEU A 311 6.10 10.92 14.14
N ILE A 312 6.72 10.21 13.22
CA ILE A 312 7.23 8.86 13.46
C ILE A 312 8.75 8.91 13.28
N ALA A 313 9.47 8.63 14.36
CA ALA A 313 10.91 8.48 14.37
C ALA A 313 11.24 7.04 14.76
N ALA A 314 11.86 6.30 13.84
CA ALA A 314 12.26 4.92 14.05
C ALA A 314 13.73 4.75 13.62
N PRO A 315 14.68 4.79 14.58
CA PRO A 315 16.10 4.71 14.28
C PRO A 315 16.62 3.27 14.05
N GLY A 316 15.80 2.25 14.31
CA GLY A 316 16.16 0.82 14.18
C GLY A 316 15.53 0.14 12.96
N GLY A 317 16.07 -1.02 12.56
CA GLY A 317 15.63 -1.79 11.38
C GLY A 317 16.67 -1.82 10.25
N SER A 318 16.28 -2.26 9.05
CA SER A 318 17.12 -2.22 7.84
C SER A 318 17.35 -0.79 7.32
N SER A 319 16.48 0.16 7.68
CA SER A 319 16.63 1.59 7.37
C SER A 319 16.06 2.49 8.46
N ARG A 320 16.60 3.72 8.57
CA ARG A 320 16.08 4.73 9.51
C ARG A 320 14.87 5.44 8.90
N HIS A 321 13.81 5.59 9.68
CA HIS A 321 12.60 6.27 9.23
C HIS A 321 12.35 7.56 10.01
N LEU A 322 12.03 8.61 9.27
CA LEU A 322 11.49 9.85 9.80
C LEU A 322 10.35 10.30 8.89
N ASP A 323 9.15 10.16 9.42
CA ASP A 323 7.90 10.40 8.71
C ASP A 323 7.05 11.39 9.49
N PHE A 324 6.35 12.25 8.77
CA PHE A 324 5.26 13.03 9.34
C PHE A 324 4.08 13.00 8.40
N TRP A 325 2.92 12.60 8.90
CA TRP A 325 1.69 12.68 8.13
C TRP A 325 0.62 13.47 8.88
N ARG A 326 -0.30 14.03 8.10
CA ARG A 326 -1.45 14.78 8.60
C ARG A 326 -2.68 14.46 7.75
N PHE A 327 -3.78 14.12 8.40
CA PHE A 327 -5.05 13.79 7.77
C PHE A 327 -6.11 14.77 8.21
N GLU A 328 -6.58 15.55 7.26
CA GLU A 328 -7.79 16.34 7.37
C GLU A 328 -8.92 15.60 6.63
N PRO A 329 -10.18 15.86 6.96
CA PRO A 329 -11.32 15.16 6.36
C PRO A 329 -11.33 15.12 4.82
N THR A 330 -10.73 16.13 4.17
CA THR A 330 -10.71 16.29 2.72
C THR A 330 -9.30 16.33 2.11
N ARG A 331 -8.23 16.26 2.93
CA ARG A 331 -6.84 16.49 2.49
C ARG A 331 -5.85 15.62 3.26
N PHE A 332 -4.86 15.04 2.58
CA PHE A 332 -3.91 14.09 3.17
C PHE A 332 -2.47 14.48 2.84
N TYR A 333 -1.63 14.59 3.87
CA TYR A 333 -0.24 15.02 3.74
C TYR A 333 0.71 13.95 4.26
N LEU A 334 1.87 13.81 3.61
CA LEU A 334 3.01 13.04 4.08
C LEU A 334 4.29 13.82 3.81
N ARG A 335 5.24 13.79 4.74
CA ARG A 335 6.66 14.06 4.54
C ARG A 335 7.44 12.83 4.99
N ARG A 336 8.42 12.40 4.21
CA ARG A 336 9.26 11.25 4.53
C ARG A 336 10.70 11.47 4.07
N VAL A 337 11.66 11.09 4.89
CA VAL A 337 13.07 10.97 4.48
C VAL A 337 13.23 9.77 3.55
N LEU A 338 13.98 9.93 2.46
CA LEU A 338 14.18 8.89 1.45
C LEU A 338 15.37 7.98 1.80
N GLN A 339 15.24 6.71 1.40
CA GLN A 339 16.20 5.64 1.68
C GLN A 339 17.60 5.95 1.16
N ASP A 340 17.72 6.77 0.12
CA ASP A 340 18.97 7.21 -0.50
C ASP A 340 19.91 7.96 0.47
N ASP A 341 19.39 8.50 1.58
CA ASP A 341 20.20 9.14 2.61
C ASP A 341 20.31 8.34 3.92
N VAL A 342 19.62 7.19 4.02
CA VAL A 342 19.46 6.47 5.30
C VAL A 342 19.68 4.94 5.23
N SER A 343 19.89 4.37 4.04
CA SER A 343 20.06 2.91 3.85
C SER A 343 21.47 2.39 4.13
N GLY A 344 22.48 3.25 4.18
CA GLY A 344 23.89 2.86 4.30
C GLY A 344 24.49 2.18 3.05
N GLN A 345 23.68 1.87 2.04
CA GLN A 345 24.12 1.25 0.78
C GLN A 345 24.78 2.27 -0.17
N VAL A 346 24.39 3.54 -0.03
CA VAL A 346 24.92 4.66 -0.81
C VAL A 346 25.24 5.82 0.14
N PRO A 347 26.31 6.61 -0.12
CA PRO A 347 26.61 7.75 0.73
C PRO A 347 25.49 8.81 0.68
N PRO A 348 25.05 9.36 1.83
CA PRO A 348 24.05 10.43 1.84
C PRO A 348 24.48 11.63 1.00
N GLY A 349 23.53 12.28 0.34
CA GLY A 349 23.81 13.45 -0.50
C GLY A 349 24.29 13.13 -1.92
N THR A 350 24.43 11.87 -2.30
CA THR A 350 25.10 11.51 -3.57
C THR A 350 24.18 10.97 -4.65
N ALA A 351 23.10 10.27 -4.30
CA ALA A 351 22.24 9.59 -5.26
C ALA A 351 20.74 9.86 -5.03
N LEU A 352 19.97 9.66 -6.09
CA LEU A 352 18.53 9.42 -6.08
C LEU A 352 18.24 8.17 -6.92
N ASP A 353 17.54 7.19 -6.36
CA ASP A 353 17.15 5.97 -7.06
C ASP A 353 15.82 6.19 -7.81
N PRO A 354 15.83 6.12 -9.15
CA PRO A 354 14.63 6.35 -9.94
C PRO A 354 13.57 5.26 -9.75
N ILE A 355 13.98 4.03 -9.45
CA ILE A 355 13.05 2.92 -9.22
C ILE A 355 12.35 3.11 -7.87
N LEU A 356 13.07 3.47 -6.81
CA LEU A 356 12.45 3.79 -5.53
C LEU A 356 11.47 4.96 -5.68
N VAL A 357 11.82 6.02 -6.42
CA VAL A 357 10.91 7.13 -6.70
C VAL A 357 9.63 6.65 -7.40
N ILE A 358 9.75 5.83 -8.45
CA ILE A 358 8.59 5.26 -9.18
C ILE A 358 7.71 4.47 -8.24
N LEU A 359 8.29 3.60 -7.42
CA LEU A 359 7.56 2.77 -6.46
C LEU A 359 6.83 3.62 -5.41
N ARG A 360 7.48 4.66 -4.89
CA ARG A 360 6.89 5.55 -3.90
C ARG A 360 5.73 6.37 -4.47
N VAL A 361 5.91 6.98 -5.64
CA VAL A 361 4.84 7.72 -6.32
C VAL A 361 3.66 6.80 -6.66
N ALA A 362 3.94 5.59 -7.16
CA ALA A 362 2.90 4.59 -7.43
C ALA A 362 2.15 4.19 -6.16
N GLU A 363 2.86 3.96 -5.05
CA GLU A 363 2.26 3.62 -3.76
C GLU A 363 1.38 4.77 -3.24
N ALA A 364 1.85 6.01 -3.31
CA ALA A 364 1.09 7.19 -2.92
C ALA A 364 -0.22 7.35 -3.69
N ILE A 365 -0.18 7.21 -5.02
CA ILE A 365 -1.37 7.31 -5.85
C ILE A 365 -2.34 6.17 -5.52
N ALA A 366 -1.85 4.93 -5.45
CA ALA A 366 -2.69 3.77 -5.16
C ALA A 366 -3.33 3.84 -3.77
N VAL A 367 -2.56 4.18 -2.73
CA VAL A 367 -3.09 4.30 -1.37
C VAL A 367 -4.06 5.48 -1.27
N GLY A 368 -3.74 6.62 -1.89
CA GLY A 368 -4.63 7.79 -1.91
C GLY A 368 -5.97 7.50 -2.58
N LEU A 369 -5.94 6.78 -3.69
CA LEU A 369 -7.13 6.30 -4.39
C LEU A 369 -7.96 5.35 -3.51
N GLY A 370 -7.30 4.40 -2.83
CA GLY A 370 -7.96 3.48 -1.89
C GLY A 370 -8.64 4.21 -0.73
N ILE A 371 -7.97 5.19 -0.13
CA ILE A 371 -8.55 6.04 0.92
C ILE A 371 -9.80 6.75 0.40
N VAL A 372 -9.69 7.48 -0.72
CA VAL A 372 -10.81 8.27 -1.25
C VAL A 372 -12.00 7.40 -1.63
N ARG A 373 -11.77 6.22 -2.23
CA ARG A 373 -12.84 5.26 -2.53
C ARG A 373 -13.57 4.77 -1.29
N THR A 374 -12.84 4.42 -0.23
CA THR A 374 -13.45 4.03 1.04
C THR A 374 -14.27 5.17 1.63
N LEU A 375 -13.72 6.38 1.67
CA LEU A 375 -14.40 7.53 2.29
C LEU A 375 -15.61 8.03 1.47
N ALA A 376 -15.62 7.74 0.17
CA ALA A 376 -16.70 8.09 -0.75
C ALA A 376 -17.59 6.89 -1.10
N ALA A 377 -17.57 5.79 -0.34
CA ALA A 377 -18.29 4.56 -0.69
C ALA A 377 -19.80 4.76 -0.92
N ASP A 378 -20.40 5.70 -0.17
CA ASP A 378 -21.83 6.04 -0.27
C ASP A 378 -22.11 7.19 -1.27
N ASP A 379 -21.08 7.70 -1.95
CA ASP A 379 -21.16 8.88 -2.79
C ASP A 379 -20.75 8.56 -4.24
N THR A 380 -21.72 8.68 -5.15
CA THR A 380 -21.56 8.34 -6.58
C THR A 380 -20.98 9.47 -7.43
N SER A 381 -20.61 10.60 -6.83
CA SER A 381 -20.06 11.74 -7.57
C SER A 381 -18.69 11.39 -8.16
N GLU A 382 -18.51 11.68 -9.44
CA GLU A 382 -17.21 11.63 -10.12
C GLU A 382 -16.25 12.61 -9.44
N ARG A 383 -15.06 12.12 -9.06
CA ARG A 383 -14.04 12.90 -8.35
C ARG A 383 -12.70 12.82 -9.06
N SER A 384 -11.96 13.92 -8.94
CA SER A 384 -10.55 14.03 -9.27
C SER A 384 -9.72 14.16 -7.99
N LEU A 385 -8.63 13.41 -7.94
CA LEU A 385 -7.61 13.48 -6.91
C LEU A 385 -6.42 14.28 -7.44
N GLY A 386 -6.05 15.36 -6.77
CA GLY A 386 -4.87 16.14 -7.08
C GLY A 386 -3.72 15.74 -6.18
N PHE A 387 -2.67 15.18 -6.76
CA PHE A 387 -1.44 14.85 -6.05
C PHE A 387 -0.36 15.87 -6.39
N ALA A 388 0.16 16.57 -5.37
CA ALA A 388 1.39 17.33 -5.49
C ALA A 388 2.52 16.60 -4.77
N PHE A 389 3.67 16.49 -5.43
CA PHE A 389 4.87 15.87 -4.88
C PHE A 389 6.00 16.87 -4.85
N LYS A 390 6.67 17.02 -3.71
CA LYS A 390 7.81 17.95 -3.53
C LYS A 390 9.02 17.18 -3.03
N TRP A 391 10.14 17.32 -3.73
CA TRP A 391 11.43 16.73 -3.34
C TRP A 391 12.42 17.84 -3.03
N THR A 392 13.22 17.66 -1.98
CA THR A 392 14.20 18.65 -1.51
C THR A 392 15.59 18.02 -1.38
N LYS A 393 16.64 18.85 -1.33
CA LYS A 393 18.05 18.39 -1.22
C LYS A 393 18.53 17.60 -2.43
N LEU A 394 18.08 17.96 -3.63
CA LEU A 394 18.41 17.25 -4.87
C LEU A 394 19.73 17.70 -5.50
N ALA A 395 20.25 18.88 -5.15
CA ALA A 395 21.41 19.45 -5.83
C ALA A 395 22.65 18.55 -5.70
N ASN A 396 23.38 18.39 -6.80
CA ASN A 396 24.60 17.58 -6.95
C ASN A 396 24.42 16.06 -6.84
N ARG A 397 23.18 15.56 -6.70
CA ARG A 397 22.90 14.12 -6.73
C ARG A 397 22.95 13.58 -8.14
N GLU A 398 23.32 12.31 -8.23
CA GLU A 398 23.26 11.51 -9.45
C GLU A 398 22.01 10.62 -9.46
N LEU A 399 21.38 10.47 -10.61
CA LEU A 399 20.29 9.49 -10.76
C LEU A 399 20.91 8.10 -10.91
N SER A 400 20.75 7.24 -9.90
CA SER A 400 21.45 5.95 -9.84
C SER A 400 20.54 4.87 -9.26
N PRO A 401 20.28 3.76 -9.98
CA PRO A 401 19.41 2.66 -9.52
C PRO A 401 20.14 1.75 -8.51
N TRP A 402 20.65 2.32 -7.42
CA TRP A 402 21.48 1.60 -6.44
C TRP A 402 20.72 0.50 -5.71
N ALA A 403 19.41 0.66 -5.50
CA ALA A 403 18.57 -0.36 -4.88
C ALA A 403 18.24 -1.51 -5.85
N ASN A 404 18.40 -1.28 -7.15
CA ASN A 404 18.11 -2.24 -8.21
C ASN A 404 19.24 -2.28 -9.26
N PRO A 405 20.44 -2.76 -8.89
CA PRO A 405 21.65 -2.62 -9.72
C PRO A 405 21.59 -3.37 -11.07
N MET A 406 20.60 -4.27 -11.25
CA MET A 406 20.34 -4.90 -12.55
C MET A 406 19.68 -3.97 -13.57
N VAL A 407 19.11 -2.84 -13.13
CA VAL A 407 18.57 -1.81 -14.02
C VAL A 407 19.73 -0.98 -14.56
N MET A 408 19.99 -1.09 -15.86
CA MET A 408 21.01 -0.28 -16.52
C MET A 408 20.46 1.11 -16.84
N MET A 409 21.19 2.14 -16.42
CA MET A 409 21.01 3.52 -16.88
C MET A 409 22.28 3.96 -17.61
N MET A 410 22.12 4.70 -18.70
CA MET A 410 23.25 5.15 -19.49
C MET A 410 23.72 6.53 -19.03
N GLY A 411 25.00 6.63 -18.67
CA GLY A 411 25.63 7.89 -18.28
C GLY A 411 25.39 8.26 -16.81
N SER A 412 26.05 9.34 -16.38
CA SER A 412 25.85 9.97 -15.08
C SER A 412 25.05 11.26 -15.29
N SER A 413 23.78 11.28 -14.89
CA SER A 413 22.94 12.48 -14.93
C SER A 413 22.89 13.12 -13.55
N ARG A 414 23.23 14.41 -13.44
CA ARG A 414 23.25 15.14 -12.17
C ARG A 414 22.17 16.20 -12.10
N SER A 415 21.61 16.39 -10.90
CA SER A 415 20.70 17.52 -10.66
C SER A 415 21.48 18.79 -10.29
N HIS A 416 21.13 19.89 -10.96
CA HIS A 416 21.54 21.25 -10.58
C HIS A 416 20.46 22.02 -9.81
N VAL A 417 19.31 21.39 -9.61
CA VAL A 417 18.14 21.95 -8.93
C VAL A 417 18.05 21.33 -7.54
N ASP A 418 17.88 22.14 -6.49
CA ASP A 418 17.80 21.61 -5.12
C ASP A 418 16.39 21.14 -4.73
N GLU A 419 15.37 21.74 -5.32
CA GLU A 419 13.97 21.46 -5.01
C GLU A 419 13.13 21.42 -6.29
N ILE A 420 12.22 20.45 -6.38
CA ILE A 420 11.21 20.42 -7.42
C ILE A 420 9.86 19.97 -6.87
N THR A 421 8.80 20.62 -7.37
CA THR A 421 7.42 20.21 -7.13
C THR A 421 6.76 19.79 -8.45
N THR A 422 6.14 18.61 -8.46
CA THR A 422 5.33 18.10 -9.57
C THR A 422 3.88 17.92 -9.14
N PHE A 423 2.99 17.72 -10.12
CA PHE A 423 1.57 17.53 -9.88
C PHE A 423 0.98 16.60 -10.93
N VAL A 424 0.04 15.75 -10.52
CA VAL A 424 -0.79 14.92 -11.39
C VAL A 424 -2.24 14.89 -10.88
N GLU A 425 -3.19 14.85 -11.80
CA GLU A 425 -4.61 14.65 -11.50
C GLU A 425 -5.01 13.21 -11.84
N VAL A 426 -5.69 12.52 -10.92
CA VAL A 426 -6.08 11.11 -11.06
C VAL A 426 -7.59 10.98 -10.80
N PRO A 427 -8.39 10.43 -11.73
CA PRO A 427 -9.79 10.13 -11.49
C PRO A 427 -10.00 9.13 -10.34
N SER A 428 -11.05 9.31 -9.52
CA SER A 428 -11.35 8.42 -8.39
C SER A 428 -11.75 7.01 -8.81
N ASP A 429 -12.22 6.85 -10.05
CA ASP A 429 -12.59 5.59 -10.68
C ASP A 429 -11.44 4.97 -11.50
N ALA A 430 -10.27 5.61 -11.57
CA ALA A 430 -9.11 5.08 -12.30
C ALA A 430 -8.75 3.66 -11.83
N PRO A 431 -8.72 2.64 -12.69
CA PRO A 431 -8.42 1.28 -12.25
C PRO A 431 -6.96 1.18 -11.81
N PHE A 432 -6.68 0.37 -10.78
CA PHE A 432 -5.33 0.29 -10.20
C PHE A 432 -4.28 -0.12 -11.24
N ASN A 433 -4.66 -1.02 -12.16
CA ASN A 433 -3.81 -1.50 -13.23
C ASN A 433 -3.43 -0.41 -14.27
N ALA A 434 -4.11 0.75 -14.26
CA ALA A 434 -3.89 1.87 -15.18
C ALA A 434 -3.18 3.05 -14.51
N LEU A 435 -2.53 2.85 -13.36
CA LEU A 435 -1.85 3.94 -12.64
C LEU A 435 -0.51 4.37 -13.27
N ALA A 436 0.12 3.52 -14.10
CA ALA A 436 1.45 3.79 -14.65
C ALA A 436 1.59 5.11 -15.44
N PRO A 437 0.63 5.52 -16.31
CA PRO A 437 0.67 6.82 -16.98
C PRO A 437 0.70 8.01 -16.01
N TYR A 438 -0.08 7.95 -14.92
CA TYR A 438 -0.09 9.01 -13.90
C TYR A 438 1.23 9.06 -13.13
N VAL A 439 1.85 7.90 -12.87
CA VAL A 439 3.20 7.83 -12.27
C VAL A 439 4.26 8.41 -13.22
N SER A 440 4.17 8.11 -14.52
CA SER A 440 5.06 8.71 -15.55
C SER A 440 4.90 10.22 -15.57
N GLU A 441 3.67 10.73 -15.59
CA GLU A 441 3.41 12.18 -15.54
C GLU A 441 3.98 12.83 -14.28
N ALA A 442 3.73 12.26 -13.10
CA ALA A 442 4.18 12.78 -11.82
C ALA A 442 5.71 12.83 -11.68
N THR A 443 6.42 11.87 -12.29
CA THR A 443 7.89 11.74 -12.16
C THR A 443 8.66 12.38 -13.31
N ARG A 444 8.04 12.63 -14.46
CA ARG A 444 8.71 13.13 -15.67
C ARG A 444 9.54 14.39 -15.45
N ARG A 445 8.99 15.40 -14.77
CA ARG A 445 9.71 16.65 -14.50
C ARG A 445 10.84 16.47 -13.49
N LEU A 446 10.69 15.56 -12.53
CA LEU A 446 11.74 15.23 -11.56
C LEU A 446 12.93 14.56 -12.25
N PHE A 447 12.71 13.62 -13.18
CA PHE A 447 13.85 13.03 -13.89
C PHE A 447 14.51 14.03 -14.84
N ALA A 448 13.73 14.91 -15.46
CA ALA A 448 14.27 15.92 -16.38
C ALA A 448 15.22 16.94 -15.73
N ILE A 449 15.19 17.16 -14.40
CA ILE A 449 16.17 18.04 -13.75
C ILE A 449 17.56 17.40 -13.60
N PHE A 450 17.68 16.09 -13.82
CA PHE A 450 18.95 15.40 -13.92
C PHE A 450 19.41 15.42 -15.38
N ASP A 451 20.01 16.52 -15.83
CA ASP A 451 20.54 16.70 -17.19
C ASP A 451 19.57 16.34 -18.35
N GLY A 452 18.26 16.50 -18.14
CA GLY A 452 17.25 16.19 -19.16
C GLY A 452 16.89 14.71 -19.28
N GLU A 453 17.26 13.89 -18.29
CA GLU A 453 17.04 12.44 -18.30
C GLU A 453 15.57 12.07 -18.45
N LYS A 454 15.32 10.97 -19.17
CA LYS A 454 13.98 10.43 -19.44
C LYS A 454 13.95 8.96 -19.11
N VAL A 455 13.22 8.61 -18.04
CA VAL A 455 12.93 7.20 -17.74
C VAL A 455 11.89 6.69 -18.74
N PRO A 456 12.14 5.57 -19.46
CA PRO A 456 11.19 5.02 -20.42
C PRO A 456 9.87 4.59 -19.76
N ASP A 457 8.73 4.86 -20.42
CA ASP A 457 7.40 4.54 -19.88
C ASP A 457 7.22 3.05 -19.55
N ASN A 458 7.87 2.15 -20.30
CA ASN A 458 7.82 0.71 -20.03
C ASN A 458 8.52 0.32 -18.71
N VAL A 459 9.54 1.08 -18.29
CA VAL A 459 10.21 0.88 -17.00
C VAL A 459 9.29 1.33 -15.88
N VAL A 460 8.69 2.53 -15.99
CA VAL A 460 7.70 3.04 -15.03
C VAL A 460 6.57 2.02 -14.87
N GLU A 461 6.01 1.58 -15.99
CA GLU A 461 4.93 0.61 -15.99
C GLU A 461 5.32 -0.72 -15.34
N GLN A 462 6.47 -1.30 -15.69
CA GLN A 462 6.93 -2.55 -15.12
C GLN A 462 6.99 -2.48 -13.59
N TRP A 463 7.57 -1.42 -13.02
CA TRP A 463 7.75 -1.29 -11.58
C TRP A 463 6.45 -0.91 -10.86
N THR A 464 5.61 -0.06 -11.46
CA THR A 464 4.25 0.18 -10.96
C THR A 464 3.45 -1.12 -10.89
N GLN A 465 3.51 -1.97 -11.92
CA GLN A 465 2.82 -3.26 -11.91
C GLN A 465 3.40 -4.23 -10.89
N LYS A 466 4.73 -4.29 -10.72
CA LYS A 466 5.34 -5.13 -9.68
C LYS A 466 4.85 -4.74 -8.29
N LEU A 467 4.78 -3.44 -7.98
CA LEU A 467 4.26 -2.93 -6.71
C LEU A 467 2.81 -3.38 -6.48
N LEU A 468 1.92 -3.08 -7.44
CA LEU A 468 0.48 -3.34 -7.30
C LEU A 468 0.17 -4.84 -7.25
N ASN A 469 0.99 -5.66 -7.92
CA ASN A 469 0.92 -7.11 -7.87
C ASN A 469 1.74 -7.73 -6.72
N ARG A 470 2.27 -6.93 -5.78
CA ARG A 470 3.04 -7.40 -4.61
C ARG A 470 4.19 -8.36 -5.00
N GLN A 471 4.96 -7.97 -6.00
CA GLN A 471 6.05 -8.74 -6.63
C GLN A 471 7.39 -7.98 -6.59
N LEU A 472 7.60 -7.16 -5.56
CA LEU A 472 8.82 -6.36 -5.39
C LEU A 472 9.99 -7.16 -4.85
#